data_AF-A0A857DE79-F1
#
_entry.id   AF-A0A857DE79-F1
#
_cell.length_a   1.000
_cell.length_b   1.000
_cell.length_c   1.000
_cell.angle_alpha   90.00
_cell.angle_beta   90.00
_cell.angle_gamma   90.00
#
_symmetry.space_group_name_H-M   'P 1'
#
loop_
_entity.id
_entity.type
_entity.pdbx_description
1 polymer ?
#
loop_
_entity_poly.entity_id
_entity_poly.type
_entity_poly.pdbx_seq_one_letter_code
_entity_poly.pdbx_strand_id
1 'polypeptide(L)'
;MSKKLLNIKNIYLITFFVIGIVLLLLSGNIYSISNFSLNSKSLIWARILMNFLFTILVISSGIYLFIKQKISLFTLQNVIFALGVLVTFTWIPTATKDNVINWLWYPWDAMVVFVIYVVIYGCSLILPKRIYNFIKSIKNKRSSNG
;
A
#
# COMPACT_ATOMS: atom_id res chain seq x y z
N MET A 1 4.71 25.91 3.49
CA MET A 1 4.89 24.88 2.42
C MET A 1 4.52 25.52 1.09
N SER A 2 5.34 25.40 0.03
CA SER A 2 4.99 26.06 -1.24
C SER A 2 3.73 25.42 -1.85
N LYS A 3 2.89 26.21 -2.56
CA LYS A 3 1.66 25.72 -3.19
C LYS A 3 1.90 24.47 -4.07
N LYS A 4 3.04 24.41 -4.77
CA LYS A 4 3.44 23.27 -5.61
C LYS A 4 3.71 21.98 -4.80
N LEU A 5 4.28 22.10 -3.61
CA LEU A 5 4.50 20.96 -2.69
C LEU A 5 3.18 20.42 -2.14
N LEU A 6 2.26 21.32 -1.77
CA LEU A 6 0.92 20.95 -1.29
C LEU A 6 0.15 20.18 -2.37
N ASN A 7 0.20 20.64 -3.62
CA ASN A 7 -0.46 19.97 -4.74
C ASN A 7 0.07 18.55 -4.97
N ILE A 8 1.38 18.33 -4.92
CA ILE A 8 1.97 16.98 -5.11
C ILE A 8 1.51 16.03 -4.01
N LYS A 9 1.53 16.47 -2.74
CA LYS A 9 1.03 15.69 -1.61
C LYS A 9 -0.45 15.33 -1.79
N ASN A 10 -1.27 16.30 -2.19
CA ASN A 10 -2.70 16.10 -2.37
C ASN A 10 -2.99 15.13 -3.52
N ILE A 11 -2.29 15.27 -4.66
CA ILE A 11 -2.39 14.34 -5.78
C ILE A 11 -2.05 12.92 -5.32
N TYR A 12 -0.94 12.73 -4.60
CA TYR A 12 -0.55 11.43 -4.07
C TYR A 12 -1.62 10.81 -3.15
N LEU A 13 -2.19 11.60 -2.23
CA LEU A 13 -3.24 11.12 -1.33
C LEU A 13 -4.54 10.80 -2.08
N ILE A 14 -4.93 11.62 -3.06
CA ILE A 14 -6.09 11.35 -3.92
C ILE A 14 -5.87 10.07 -4.72
N THR A 15 -4.70 9.88 -5.32
CA THR A 15 -4.35 8.66 -6.05
C THR A 15 -4.40 7.44 -5.13
N PHE A 16 -3.87 7.55 -3.91
CA PHE A 16 -3.98 6.48 -2.91
C PHE A 16 -5.44 6.12 -2.60
N PHE A 17 -6.30 7.13 -2.36
CA PHE A 17 -7.71 6.92 -2.08
C PHE A 17 -8.47 6.30 -3.26
N VAL A 18 -8.30 6.85 -4.47
CA VAL A 18 -8.99 6.36 -5.67
C VAL A 18 -8.61 4.91 -5.95
N ILE A 19 -7.31 4.58 -5.90
CA ILE A 19 -6.87 3.21 -6.15
C ILE A 19 -7.29 2.29 -4.99
N GLY A 20 -7.26 2.76 -3.74
CA GLY A 20 -7.75 1.99 -2.59
C GLY A 20 -9.23 1.63 -2.70
N ILE A 21 -10.08 2.56 -3.17
CA ILE A 21 -11.49 2.29 -3.45
C ILE A 21 -11.63 1.26 -4.58
N VAL A 22 -10.88 1.42 -5.67
CA VAL A 22 -10.87 0.44 -6.77
C VAL A 22 -10.47 -0.95 -6.28
N LEU A 23 -9.47 -1.04 -5.40
CA LEU A 23 -9.01 -2.29 -4.79
C LEU A 23 -10.11 -2.95 -3.96
N LEU A 24 -10.83 -2.18 -3.13
CA LEU A 24 -11.95 -2.68 -2.34
C LEU A 24 -13.10 -3.15 -3.23
N LEU A 25 -13.42 -2.43 -4.31
CA LEU A 25 -14.45 -2.83 -5.26
C LEU A 25 -14.07 -4.13 -5.98
N LEU A 26 -12.82 -4.25 -6.42
CA LEU A 26 -12.29 -5.43 -7.12
C LEU A 26 -11.88 -6.58 -6.18
N SER A 27 -11.90 -6.38 -4.86
CA SER A 27 -11.55 -7.42 -3.90
C SER A 27 -12.53 -8.59 -3.89
N GLY A 28 -13.73 -8.41 -4.46
CA GLY A 28 -14.82 -9.38 -4.37
C GLY A 28 -15.69 -9.24 -3.13
N ASN A 29 -15.32 -8.36 -2.18
CA ASN A 29 -16.09 -8.12 -0.95
C ASN A 29 -17.32 -7.24 -1.18
N ILE A 30 -17.28 -6.38 -2.19
CA ILE A 30 -18.36 -5.42 -2.49
C ILE A 30 -19.02 -5.77 -3.82
N TYR A 31 -18.22 -5.96 -4.88
CA TYR A 31 -18.70 -6.43 -6.18
C TYR A 31 -18.19 -7.85 -6.45
N SER A 32 -19.11 -8.78 -6.67
CA SER A 32 -18.74 -10.12 -7.14
C SER A 32 -18.22 -10.03 -8.58
N ILE A 33 -16.93 -10.33 -8.77
CA ILE A 33 -16.29 -10.45 -10.09
C ILE A 33 -16.85 -11.65 -10.89
N SER A 34 -17.81 -12.42 -10.34
CA SER A 34 -18.51 -13.50 -11.04
C SER A 34 -19.14 -13.12 -12.38
N ASN A 35 -19.30 -11.83 -12.67
CA ASN A 35 -19.75 -11.34 -13.99
C ASN A 35 -18.67 -11.46 -15.08
N PHE A 36 -17.39 -11.58 -14.71
CA PHE A 36 -16.35 -12.03 -15.61
C PHE A 36 -16.33 -13.55 -15.58
N SER A 37 -16.47 -14.19 -16.74
CA SER A 37 -16.43 -15.65 -16.93
C SER A 37 -15.05 -16.28 -16.64
N LEU A 38 -14.33 -15.73 -15.68
CA LEU A 38 -13.04 -16.23 -15.20
C LEU A 38 -13.26 -17.44 -14.30
N ASN A 39 -12.44 -18.47 -14.53
CA ASN A 39 -12.42 -19.64 -13.66
C ASN A 39 -12.05 -19.23 -12.22
N SER A 40 -12.62 -19.90 -11.21
CA SER A 40 -12.49 -19.51 -9.80
C SER A 40 -11.04 -19.39 -9.32
N LYS A 41 -10.15 -20.28 -9.77
CA LYS A 41 -8.71 -20.23 -9.49
C LYS A 41 -8.04 -18.99 -10.09
N SER A 42 -8.36 -18.62 -11.33
CA SER A 42 -7.79 -17.45 -12.00
C SER A 42 -8.20 -16.15 -11.30
N LEU A 43 -9.42 -16.11 -10.77
CA LEU A 43 -9.97 -14.97 -10.04
C LEU A 43 -9.22 -14.71 -8.73
N ILE A 44 -8.83 -15.77 -8.03
CA ILE A 44 -8.00 -15.70 -6.81
C ILE A 44 -6.61 -15.14 -7.11
N TRP A 45 -5.92 -15.68 -8.12
CA TRP A 45 -4.59 -15.21 -8.50
C TRP A 45 -4.61 -13.75 -8.99
N ALA A 46 -5.65 -13.36 -9.72
CA ALA A 46 -5.83 -11.97 -10.13
C ALA A 46 -5.93 -11.01 -8.92
N ARG A 47 -6.67 -11.39 -7.87
CA ARG A 47 -6.78 -10.59 -6.63
C ARG A 47 -5.43 -10.44 -5.92
N ILE A 48 -4.71 -11.56 -5.74
CA ILE A 48 -3.38 -11.55 -5.10
C ILE A 48 -2.42 -10.66 -5.88
N LEU A 49 -2.36 -10.83 -7.21
CA LEU A 49 -1.49 -10.05 -8.08
C LEU A 49 -1.82 -8.55 -8.03
N MET A 50 -3.11 -8.20 -8.06
CA MET A 50 -3.55 -6.81 -7.97
C MET A 50 -3.20 -6.16 -6.63
N ASN A 51 -3.43 -6.86 -5.51
CA ASN A 51 -3.02 -6.38 -4.18
C ASN A 51 -1.50 -6.18 -4.07
N PHE A 52 -0.72 -7.12 -4.63
CA PHE A 52 0.73 -7.05 -4.63
C PHE A 52 1.24 -5.87 -5.47
N LEU A 53 0.76 -5.73 -6.71
CA LEU A 53 1.10 -4.60 -7.59
C LEU A 53 0.72 -3.26 -6.97
N PHE A 54 -0.47 -3.17 -6.39
CA PHE A 54 -0.93 -1.97 -5.70
C PHE A 54 -0.01 -1.59 -4.54
N THR A 55 0.36 -2.58 -3.72
CA THR A 55 1.24 -2.37 -2.58
C THR A 55 2.59 -1.83 -3.02
N ILE A 56 3.20 -2.45 -4.03
CA ILE A 56 4.49 -2.00 -4.57
C ILE A 56 4.37 -0.58 -5.11
N LEU A 57 3.33 -0.27 -5.90
CA LEU A 57 3.15 1.06 -6.49
C LEU A 57 2.99 2.15 -5.43
N VAL A 58 2.17 1.93 -4.40
CA VAL A 58 1.94 2.93 -3.34
C VAL A 58 3.17 3.12 -2.46
N ILE A 59 3.84 2.03 -2.06
CA ILE A 59 5.02 2.10 -1.20
C ILE A 59 6.19 2.72 -1.96
N SER A 60 6.47 2.29 -3.20
CA SER A 60 7.57 2.83 -4.00
C SER A 60 7.40 4.31 -4.30
N SER A 61 6.20 4.74 -4.70
CA SER A 61 5.88 6.15 -4.93
C SER A 61 5.96 6.98 -3.64
N GLY A 62 5.48 6.44 -2.51
CA GLY A 62 5.61 7.07 -1.20
C GLY A 62 7.08 7.26 -0.78
N ILE A 63 7.90 6.23 -0.91
CA ILE A 63 9.34 6.29 -0.62
C ILE A 63 10.02 7.32 -1.54
N TYR A 64 9.72 7.30 -2.84
CA TYR A 64 10.27 8.28 -3.80
C TYR A 64 9.93 9.72 -3.41
N LEU A 65 8.67 10.00 -3.08
CA LEU A 65 8.22 11.33 -2.65
C LEU A 65 8.85 11.74 -1.32
N PHE A 66 9.06 10.80 -0.39
CA PHE A 66 9.74 11.06 0.87
C PHE A 66 11.21 11.43 0.65
N ILE A 67 11.94 10.68 -0.19
CA ILE A 67 13.34 10.98 -0.57
C ILE A 67 13.44 12.38 -1.20
N LYS A 68 12.48 12.75 -2.04
CA LYS A 68 12.39 14.09 -2.66
C LYS A 68 11.87 15.18 -1.70
N GLN A 69 11.66 14.86 -0.42
CA GLN A 69 11.14 15.75 0.61
C GLN A 69 9.80 16.41 0.23
N LYS A 70 8.99 15.71 -0.57
CA LYS A 70 7.66 16.16 -1.02
C LYS A 70 6.55 15.79 -0.05
N ILE A 71 6.77 14.74 0.76
CA ILE A 71 5.86 14.30 1.81
C ILE A 71 6.61 14.15 3.14
N SER A 72 5.91 14.30 4.25
CA SER A 72 6.49 14.07 5.58
C SER A 72 6.59 12.58 5.89
N LEU A 73 7.51 12.23 6.79
CA LEU A 73 7.63 10.88 7.32
C LEU A 73 6.29 10.39 7.91
N PHE A 74 5.60 11.25 8.66
CA PHE A 74 4.30 10.97 9.23
C PHE A 74 3.25 10.62 8.15
N THR A 75 3.26 11.32 7.01
CA THR A 75 2.34 11.02 5.90
C THR A 75 2.65 9.63 5.32
N LEU A 76 3.93 9.32 5.09
CA LEU A 76 4.35 8.01 4.58
C LEU A 76 3.93 6.87 5.52
N GLN A 77 4.13 7.04 6.83
CA GLN A 77 3.75 6.06 7.85
C GLN A 77 2.26 5.79 7.87
N ASN A 78 1.43 6.84 7.85
CA ASN A 78 -0.02 6.69 7.84
C ASN A 78 -0.52 6.00 6.56
N VAL A 79 0.10 6.29 5.42
CA VAL A 79 -0.25 5.62 4.15
C VAL A 79 0.14 4.14 4.19
N ILE A 80 1.33 3.78 4.69
CA ILE A 80 1.73 2.37 4.84
C ILE A 80 0.80 1.63 5.80
N PHE A 81 0.42 2.26 6.90
CA PHE A 81 -0.53 1.68 7.86
C PHE A 81 -1.91 1.46 7.22
N ALA A 82 -2.48 2.50 6.61
CA ALA A 82 -3.78 2.41 5.95
C ALA A 82 -3.78 1.38 4.80
N LEU A 83 -2.70 1.32 4.03
CA LEU A 83 -2.50 0.32 3.00
C LEU A 83 -2.53 -1.10 3.58
N GLY A 84 -1.83 -1.33 4.69
CA GLY A 84 -1.82 -2.63 5.34
C GLY A 84 -3.20 -3.06 5.83
N VAL A 85 -3.96 -2.14 6.42
CA VAL A 85 -5.36 -2.38 6.80
C VAL A 85 -6.20 -2.74 5.57
N LEU A 86 -6.11 -1.96 4.49
CA LEU A 86 -6.86 -2.19 3.25
C LEU A 86 -6.56 -3.55 2.63
N VAL A 87 -5.28 -3.90 2.48
CA VAL A 87 -4.88 -5.18 1.87
C VAL A 87 -5.26 -6.36 2.78
N THR A 88 -5.20 -6.20 4.10
CA THR A 88 -5.67 -7.24 5.02
C THR A 88 -7.18 -7.49 4.82
N PHE A 89 -7.99 -6.44 4.67
CA PHE A 89 -9.42 -6.57 4.39
C PHE A 89 -9.72 -7.26 3.06
N THR A 90 -8.95 -6.98 2.01
CA THR A 90 -9.11 -7.67 0.72
C THR A 90 -8.69 -9.14 0.75
N TRP A 91 -8.01 -9.59 1.81
CA TRP A 91 -7.62 -10.99 2.01
C TRP A 91 -8.66 -11.83 2.76
N ILE A 92 -9.65 -11.19 3.41
CA ILE A 92 -10.71 -11.89 4.14
C ILE A 92 -11.62 -12.59 3.12
N PRO A 93 -11.87 -13.91 3.26
CA PRO A 93 -12.71 -14.65 2.32
C PRO A 93 -14.13 -14.11 2.34
N THR A 94 -14.74 -14.03 1.15
CA THR A 94 -16.14 -13.63 1.02
C THR A 94 -17.03 -14.86 0.96
N ALA A 95 -18.00 -14.92 1.87
CA ALA A 95 -19.10 -15.86 1.75
C ALA A 95 -20.06 -15.32 0.68
N THR A 96 -20.10 -15.95 -0.49
CA THR A 96 -21.23 -15.78 -1.41
C THR A 96 -22.35 -16.74 -1.02
N LYS A 97 -23.62 -16.33 -1.20
CA LYS A 97 -24.83 -17.03 -0.72
C LYS A 97 -24.88 -18.53 -1.05
N ASP A 98 -24.23 -18.96 -2.12
CA ASP A 98 -24.32 -20.34 -2.62
C ASP A 98 -23.00 -21.13 -2.62
N ASN A 99 -21.86 -20.50 -2.26
CA ASN A 99 -20.56 -21.15 -2.12
C ASN A 99 -19.59 -20.23 -1.37
N VAL A 100 -18.89 -20.74 -0.37
CA VAL A 100 -17.75 -20.03 0.22
C VAL A 100 -16.58 -20.18 -0.75
N ILE A 101 -16.16 -19.11 -1.43
CA ILE A 101 -14.91 -19.13 -2.18
C ILE A 101 -13.78 -19.06 -1.14
N ASN A 102 -13.42 -20.22 -0.57
CA ASN A 102 -12.28 -20.35 0.33
C ASN A 102 -11.01 -20.28 -0.51
N TRP A 103 -10.49 -19.08 -0.71
CA TRP A 103 -9.18 -18.87 -1.33
C TRP A 103 -8.04 -18.75 -0.32
N LEU A 104 -8.36 -18.76 0.97
CA LEU A 104 -7.39 -18.96 2.03
C LEU A 104 -6.70 -20.30 1.77
N TRP A 105 -5.40 -20.28 1.58
CA TRP A 105 -4.56 -21.48 1.59
C TRP A 105 -4.55 -22.08 3.00
N TYR A 106 -4.59 -21.23 4.03
CA TYR A 106 -4.71 -21.61 5.43
C TYR A 106 -5.71 -20.72 6.19
N PRO A 107 -6.37 -21.24 7.25
CA PRO A 107 -7.38 -20.50 8.03
C PRO A 107 -6.87 -19.22 8.72
N TRP A 108 -5.61 -18.86 8.54
CA TRP A 108 -4.95 -17.70 9.15
C TRP A 108 -4.20 -16.82 8.14
N ASP A 109 -4.38 -16.97 6.82
CA ASP A 109 -3.61 -16.18 5.85
C ASP A 109 -3.82 -14.67 6.01
N ALA A 110 -5.05 -14.24 6.32
CA ALA A 110 -5.33 -12.82 6.60
C ALA A 110 -4.53 -12.31 7.80
N MET A 111 -4.32 -13.15 8.83
CA MET A 111 -3.48 -12.82 9.99
C MET A 111 -2.00 -12.76 9.61
N VAL A 112 -1.52 -13.68 8.77
CA VAL A 112 -0.14 -13.64 8.24
C VAL A 112 0.10 -12.36 7.45
N VAL A 113 -0.83 -11.99 6.56
CA VAL A 113 -0.78 -10.74 5.79
C VAL A 113 -0.76 -9.53 6.73
N PHE A 114 -1.63 -9.51 7.74
CA PHE A 114 -1.64 -8.45 8.75
C PHE A 114 -0.29 -8.29 9.45
N VAL A 115 0.31 -9.40 9.92
CA VAL A 115 1.63 -9.39 10.58
C VAL A 115 2.71 -8.85 9.64
N ILE A 116 2.71 -9.24 8.37
CA ILE A 116 3.65 -8.71 7.36
C ILE A 116 3.54 -7.18 7.27
N TYR A 117 2.33 -6.63 7.18
CA TYR A 117 2.15 -5.17 7.10
C TYR A 117 2.48 -4.45 8.40
N VAL A 118 2.25 -5.08 9.56
CA VAL A 118 2.71 -4.54 10.86
C VAL A 118 4.23 -4.43 10.90
N VAL A 119 4.95 -5.46 10.41
CA VAL A 119 6.41 -5.43 10.31
C VAL A 119 6.87 -4.33 9.34
N ILE A 120 6.24 -4.21 8.16
CA ILE A 120 6.54 -3.14 7.19
C ILE A 120 6.31 -1.76 7.82
N TYR A 121 5.22 -1.58 8.57
CA TYR A 121 4.95 -0.35 9.30
C TYR A 121 6.04 -0.06 10.35
N GLY A 122 6.43 -1.05 11.16
CA GLY A 122 7.54 -0.91 12.11
C GLY A 122 8.85 -0.50 11.43
N CYS A 123 9.20 -1.12 10.30
CA CYS A 123 10.34 -0.73 9.47
C CYS A 123 10.26 0.74 9.00
N SER A 124 9.06 1.22 8.66
CA SER A 124 8.81 2.62 8.27
C SER A 124 8.98 3.64 9.41
N LEU A 125 9.00 3.20 10.67
CA LEU A 125 9.31 4.07 11.81
C LEU A 125 10.82 4.34 11.93
N ILE A 126 11.64 3.33 11.65
CA ILE A 126 13.07 3.34 11.96
C ILE A 126 13.91 3.77 10.75
N LEU A 127 13.69 3.13 9.59
CA LEU A 127 14.54 3.28 8.41
C LEU A 127 14.52 4.70 7.82
N PRO A 128 13.37 5.37 7.66
CA PRO A 128 13.33 6.65 6.99
C PRO A 128 14.05 7.77 7.74
N LYS A 129 14.09 7.71 9.09
CA LYS A 129 14.82 8.69 9.91
C LYS A 129 16.33 8.57 9.71
N ARG A 130 16.85 7.33 9.64
CA ARG A 130 18.27 7.07 9.33
C ARG A 130 18.61 7.52 7.91
N ILE A 131 17.77 7.18 6.94
CA ILE A 131 17.94 7.57 5.53
C ILE A 131 17.92 9.10 5.37
N TYR A 132 16.98 9.78 6.03
CA TYR A 132 16.88 11.25 5.98
C TYR A 132 18.15 11.92 6.52
N ASN A 133 18.65 11.48 7.68
CA ASN A 133 19.88 12.00 8.27
C ASN A 133 21.10 11.76 7.37
N PHE A 134 21.18 10.57 6.77
CA PHE A 134 22.23 10.22 5.82
C PHE A 134 22.22 11.14 4.58
N ILE A 135 21.05 11.30 3.94
CA ILE A 135 20.89 12.19 2.77
C ILE A 135 21.25 13.64 3.13
N LYS A 136 20.81 14.13 4.29
CA LYS A 136 21.13 15.49 4.76
C LYS A 136 22.63 15.67 4.96
N SER A 137 23.32 14.67 5.53
CA SER A 137 24.78 14.70 5.74
C SER A 137 25.55 14.80 4.42
N ILE A 138 25.13 14.06 3.38
CA ILE A 138 25.75 14.10 2.06
C ILE A 138 25.56 15.47 1.42
N LYS A 139 24.36 16.04 1.52
CA LYS A 139 24.04 17.34 0.93
C LYS A 139 24.84 18.47 1.57
N ASN A 140 24.99 18.44 2.90
CA ASN A 140 25.80 19.41 3.63
C ASN A 140 27.29 19.31 3.26
N LYS A 141 27.85 18.10 3.13
CA LYS A 141 29.25 17.91 2.67
C LYS A 141 29.52 18.45 1.27
N ARG A 142 28.55 18.34 0.35
CA ARG A 142 28.70 18.93 -1.00
C ARG A 142 28.66 20.45 -1.01
N SER A 143 27.90 21.06 -0.10
CA SER A 143 27.78 22.52 0.00
C SER A 143 28.95 23.20 0.71
N SER A 144 29.79 22.46 1.44
CA SER A 144 31.00 23.02 2.08
C SER A 144 32.25 22.94 1.19
N ASN A 145 32.19 22.17 0.10
CA ASN A 145 33.33 21.89 -0.78
C ASN A 145 33.24 22.62 -2.13
N GLY A 146 32.24 23.48 -2.34
CA GLY A 146 32.08 24.32 -3.53
C GLY A 146 31.83 25.76 -3.09
#